data_AF-A0A2G1X1W3-F1
#
_entry.id   AF-A0A2G1X1W3-F1
#
_cell.length_a   1.000
_cell.length_b   1.000
_cell.length_c   1.000
_cell.angle_alpha   90.00
_cell.angle_beta   90.00
_cell.angle_gamma   90.00
#
_symmetry.space_group_name_H-M   'P 1'
#
loop_
_entity.id
_entity.type
_entity.pdbx_description
1 polymer ?
#
loop_
_entity_poly.entity_id
_entity_poly.type
_entity_poly.pdbx_seq_one_letter_code
_entity_poly.pdbx_strand_id
1 'polypeptide(L)'
;MGGFSSGRDRYATTPTVAESFSLPAADLKEHLEAGEGIVWRWGDADDPRIRIGIAAKGEVSPDDVDADQEDAADRLAATDDALPRRLRLRYTATPATSSEPVDVDDEIVVTYTAPPMGGLRPWFRCPGCSSRREELHLPPWDRRPGEAGIRFRCRECHELGYETSRASGTNMREALVRFKRAFARADAQNRRPHPNHVRSPERPSGRHESTHEELLEDVRQARAEWDASYHRGLARYTDDTHFDEDLSRFEDADPEMFLES
;
A
#
# COMPACT_ATOMS: atom_id res chain seq x y z
N MET A 1 26.44 -16.76 15.87
CA MET A 1 25.12 -17.30 15.49
C MET A 1 24.13 -16.13 15.37
N GLY A 2 23.99 -15.56 14.18
CA GLY A 2 23.00 -14.51 13.89
C GLY A 2 22.05 -15.04 12.84
N GLY A 3 20.77 -15.17 13.20
CA GLY A 3 19.75 -15.86 12.40
C GLY A 3 19.47 -15.18 11.07
N PHE A 4 19.67 -15.91 9.99
CA PHE A 4 19.19 -15.60 8.64
C PHE A 4 17.69 -15.90 8.56
N SER A 5 16.88 -14.93 8.96
CA SER A 5 15.45 -14.87 8.63
C SER A 5 14.97 -13.47 9.02
N SER A 6 15.52 -12.44 8.38
CA SER A 6 14.83 -11.15 8.41
C SER A 6 13.51 -11.40 7.69
N GLY A 7 12.35 -11.15 8.33
CA GLY A 7 11.02 -11.43 7.78
C GLY A 7 10.64 -10.63 6.53
N ARG A 8 11.62 -10.23 5.71
CA ARG A 8 11.51 -9.44 4.49
C ARG A 8 11.06 -10.28 3.29
N ASP A 9 11.43 -11.56 3.22
CA ASP A 9 10.94 -12.47 2.18
C ASP A 9 9.42 -12.67 2.24
N ARG A 10 8.82 -12.54 3.43
CA ARG A 10 7.36 -12.64 3.58
C ARG A 10 6.64 -11.56 2.78
N TYR A 11 7.14 -10.33 2.77
CA TYR A 11 6.48 -9.20 2.09
C TYR A 11 6.55 -9.28 0.57
N ALA A 12 7.47 -10.02 -0.03
CA ALA A 12 7.61 -10.09 -1.48
C ALA A 12 6.46 -10.86 -2.16
N THR A 13 5.83 -11.79 -1.45
CA THR A 13 4.72 -12.63 -1.94
C THR A 13 3.38 -12.33 -1.30
N THR A 14 3.35 -11.43 -0.31
CA THR A 14 2.13 -10.99 0.34
C THR A 14 1.21 -10.28 -0.66
N PRO A 15 -0.09 -10.64 -0.70
CA PRO A 15 -1.09 -9.87 -1.43
C PRO A 15 -1.12 -8.40 -1.00
N THR A 16 -1.44 -7.53 -1.94
CA THR A 16 -1.39 -6.08 -1.73
C THR A 16 -2.77 -5.51 -1.43
N VAL A 17 -2.76 -4.34 -0.78
CA VAL A 17 -3.97 -3.53 -0.59
C VAL A 17 -4.68 -3.22 -1.93
N ALA A 18 -3.91 -2.94 -3.00
CA ALA A 18 -4.44 -2.57 -4.30
C ALA A 18 -5.23 -3.69 -4.99
N GLU A 19 -4.92 -4.95 -4.68
CA GLU A 19 -5.66 -6.07 -5.23
C GLU A 19 -7.05 -6.18 -4.55
N SER A 20 -7.24 -5.62 -3.34
CA SER A 20 -8.42 -5.88 -2.49
C SER A 20 -9.59 -4.93 -2.76
N PHE A 21 -10.81 -5.32 -2.38
CA PHE A 21 -11.91 -4.36 -2.30
C PHE A 21 -11.77 -3.55 -1.03
N SER A 22 -11.63 -2.24 -1.16
CA SER A 22 -11.34 -1.39 -0.03
C SER A 22 -12.46 -0.39 0.22
N LEU A 23 -12.87 -0.31 1.48
CA LEU A 23 -13.95 0.54 1.96
C LEU A 23 -13.34 1.61 2.87
N PRO A 24 -13.08 2.82 2.37
CA PRO A 24 -12.56 3.94 3.15
C PRO A 24 -13.68 4.65 3.92
N ALA A 25 -13.40 5.06 5.16
CA ALA A 25 -14.35 5.77 6.03
C ALA A 25 -14.62 7.19 5.53
N ALA A 26 -13.63 7.82 4.90
CA ALA A 26 -13.74 9.18 4.39
C ALA A 26 -14.80 9.28 3.28
N ASP A 27 -14.82 8.32 2.36
CA ASP A 27 -15.76 8.34 1.24
C ASP A 27 -17.20 8.00 1.66
N LEU A 28 -17.37 7.40 2.85
CA LEU A 28 -18.68 7.20 3.44
C LEU A 28 -19.18 8.42 4.21
N LYS A 29 -18.33 9.42 4.49
CA LYS A 29 -18.66 10.51 5.43
C LYS A 29 -19.99 11.19 5.10
N GLU A 30 -20.18 11.62 3.85
CA GLU A 30 -21.40 12.33 3.42
C GLU A 30 -22.65 11.45 3.60
N HIS A 31 -22.52 10.14 3.37
CA HIS A 31 -23.61 9.19 3.54
C HIS A 31 -23.90 8.86 5.00
N LEU A 32 -22.87 8.86 5.84
CA LEU A 32 -23.01 8.71 7.30
C LEU A 32 -23.73 9.91 7.88
N GLU A 33 -23.42 11.11 7.41
CA GLU A 33 -24.08 12.36 7.81
C GLU A 33 -25.54 12.38 7.36
N ALA A 34 -25.85 11.99 6.11
CA ALA A 34 -27.23 11.95 5.63
C ALA A 34 -28.11 10.85 6.27
N GLY A 35 -27.53 9.84 6.92
CA GLY A 35 -28.25 8.72 7.54
C GLY A 35 -28.96 7.78 6.55
N GLU A 36 -28.77 7.96 5.24
CA GLU A 36 -29.40 7.14 4.22
C GLU A 36 -28.63 5.83 3.97
N GLY A 37 -29.36 4.77 3.63
CA GLY A 37 -28.75 3.52 3.18
C GLY A 37 -28.21 3.67 1.76
N ILE A 38 -26.99 3.18 1.51
CA ILE A 38 -26.35 3.25 0.20
C ILE A 38 -26.03 1.87 -0.37
N VAL A 39 -25.87 1.83 -1.69
CA VAL A 39 -25.31 0.66 -2.38
C VAL A 39 -23.95 1.05 -2.91
N TRP A 40 -22.92 0.42 -2.37
CA TRP A 40 -21.54 0.60 -2.79
C TRP A 40 -21.13 -0.50 -3.76
N ARG A 41 -20.35 -0.16 -4.78
CA ARG A 41 -19.97 -1.06 -5.88
C ARG A 41 -18.49 -0.91 -6.23
N TRP A 42 -17.88 -2.00 -6.68
CA TRP A 42 -16.58 -1.98 -7.34
C TRP A 42 -16.67 -2.70 -8.68
N GLY A 43 -16.02 -2.16 -9.71
CA GLY A 43 -16.17 -2.62 -11.10
C GLY A 43 -17.16 -1.76 -11.87
N ASP A 44 -17.56 -2.23 -13.05
CA ASP A 44 -18.47 -1.49 -13.93
C ASP A 44 -19.87 -1.37 -13.32
N ALA A 45 -20.57 -0.28 -13.66
CA ALA A 45 -21.89 -0.01 -13.10
C ALA A 45 -22.91 -1.11 -13.41
N ASP A 46 -22.79 -1.71 -14.60
CA ASP A 46 -23.66 -2.76 -15.14
C ASP A 46 -23.23 -4.19 -14.74
N ASP A 47 -21.96 -4.38 -14.40
CA ASP A 47 -21.41 -5.67 -13.95
C ASP A 47 -20.41 -5.46 -12.78
N PRO A 48 -20.93 -5.11 -11.59
CA PRO A 48 -20.08 -4.86 -10.45
C PRO A 48 -19.47 -6.18 -9.96
N ARG A 49 -18.14 -6.21 -9.84
CA ARG A 49 -17.40 -7.33 -9.24
C ARG A 49 -17.87 -7.65 -7.82
N ILE A 50 -18.28 -6.63 -7.08
CA ILE A 50 -18.95 -6.78 -5.79
C ILE A 50 -19.92 -5.62 -5.57
N ARG A 51 -21.06 -5.94 -4.96
CA ARG A 51 -22.09 -5.00 -4.55
C ARG A 51 -22.36 -5.20 -3.06
N ILE A 52 -22.30 -4.11 -2.30
CA ILE A 52 -22.60 -4.13 -0.87
C ILE A 52 -23.70 -3.11 -0.55
N GLY A 53 -24.68 -3.53 0.24
CA GLY A 53 -25.63 -2.62 0.88
C GLY A 53 -25.07 -2.15 2.21
N ILE A 54 -25.08 -0.84 2.44
CA ILE A 54 -24.59 -0.21 3.67
C ILE A 54 -25.75 0.53 4.30
N ALA A 55 -25.99 0.30 5.58
CA ALA A 55 -27.01 1.02 6.35
C ALA A 55 -26.42 1.54 7.65
N ALA A 56 -26.63 2.83 7.92
CA ALA A 56 -26.32 3.49 9.17
C ALA A 56 -27.21 2.96 10.31
N LYS A 57 -26.66 2.81 11.51
CA LYS A 57 -27.37 2.33 12.70
C LYS A 57 -26.86 2.95 13.99
N GLY A 58 -27.82 3.25 14.88
CA GLY A 58 -27.56 3.79 16.22
C GLY A 58 -26.99 5.19 16.16
N GLU A 59 -26.96 5.86 17.30
CA GLU A 59 -26.48 7.23 17.41
C GLU A 59 -25.16 7.25 18.17
N VAL A 60 -24.23 8.06 17.70
CA VAL A 60 -22.94 8.30 18.34
C VAL A 60 -23.14 9.00 19.69
N SER A 61 -22.34 8.65 20.70
CA SER A 61 -22.24 9.43 21.94
C SER A 61 -20.89 10.14 22.05
N PRO A 62 -20.72 11.10 23.00
CA PRO A 62 -19.42 11.71 23.23
C PRO A 62 -18.28 10.69 23.49
N ASP A 63 -18.59 9.52 24.05
CA ASP A 63 -17.60 8.45 24.32
C ASP A 63 -17.06 7.77 23.03
N ASP A 64 -17.77 7.91 21.91
CA ASP A 64 -17.36 7.37 20.62
C ASP A 64 -16.48 8.37 19.83
N VAL A 65 -16.23 9.56 20.38
CA VAL A 65 -15.37 10.62 19.83
C VAL A 65 -14.04 10.67 20.58
N ASP A 66 -12.93 10.64 19.84
CA ASP A 66 -11.58 10.82 20.36
C ASP A 66 -11.27 12.32 20.56
N ALA A 67 -11.86 12.87 21.62
CA ALA A 67 -11.68 14.22 22.16
C ALA A 67 -11.99 14.20 23.67
N ASP A 68 -11.78 15.31 24.39
CA ASP A 68 -12.36 15.43 25.72
C ASP A 68 -13.90 15.48 25.65
N GLN A 69 -14.55 15.19 26.77
CA GLN A 69 -15.99 14.98 26.80
C GLN A 69 -16.81 16.23 26.45
N GLU A 70 -16.29 17.42 26.82
CA GLU A 70 -16.95 18.71 26.55
C GLU A 70 -16.81 19.04 25.06
N ASP A 71 -15.58 18.98 24.53
CA ASP A 71 -15.33 19.16 23.09
C ASP A 71 -16.11 18.15 22.24
N ALA A 72 -16.15 16.88 22.65
CA ALA A 72 -16.91 15.85 21.95
C ALA A 72 -18.41 16.18 21.89
N ALA A 73 -19.00 16.59 23.02
CA ALA A 73 -20.41 16.97 23.09
C ALA A 73 -20.71 18.20 22.22
N ASP A 74 -19.86 19.22 22.29
CA ASP A 74 -20.01 20.44 21.50
C ASP A 74 -19.91 20.16 19.99
N ARG A 75 -18.98 19.30 19.57
CA ARG A 75 -18.81 18.93 18.16
C ARG A 75 -19.98 18.10 17.64
N LEU A 76 -20.52 17.21 18.46
CA LEU A 76 -21.71 16.45 18.11
C LEU A 76 -22.94 17.35 18.01
N ALA A 77 -23.12 18.28 18.96
CA ALA A 77 -24.22 19.24 18.95
C ALA A 77 -24.16 20.23 17.77
N ALA A 78 -22.96 20.49 17.23
CA ALA A 78 -22.76 21.31 16.05
C ALA A 78 -23.03 20.58 14.72
N THR A 79 -23.28 19.27 14.75
CA THR A 79 -23.65 18.48 13.56
C THR A 79 -25.17 18.50 13.41
N ASP A 80 -25.67 18.84 12.22
CA ASP A 80 -27.12 18.95 11.97
C ASP A 80 -27.83 17.58 12.02
N ASP A 81 -27.10 16.51 11.70
CA ASP A 81 -27.62 15.15 11.60
C ASP A 81 -27.04 14.21 12.67
N ALA A 82 -27.86 13.22 13.06
CA ALA A 82 -27.44 12.20 14.00
C ALA A 82 -26.44 11.23 13.36
N LEU A 83 -25.16 11.38 13.72
CA LEU A 83 -24.10 10.52 13.20
C LEU A 83 -24.24 9.07 13.70
N PRO A 84 -24.00 8.08 12.82
CA PRO A 84 -24.19 6.69 13.17
C PRO A 84 -23.04 6.15 14.01
N ARG A 85 -23.39 5.25 14.94
CA ARG A 85 -22.42 4.49 15.73
C ARG A 85 -21.97 3.21 15.04
N ARG A 86 -22.78 2.68 14.13
CA ARG A 86 -22.54 1.42 13.43
C ARG A 86 -22.95 1.50 11.97
N LEU A 87 -22.25 0.72 11.16
CA LEU A 87 -22.65 0.40 9.79
C LEU A 87 -22.99 -1.07 9.70
N ARG A 88 -24.15 -1.38 9.14
CA ARG A 88 -24.50 -2.74 8.72
C ARG A 88 -24.13 -2.92 7.26
N LEU A 89 -23.26 -3.88 6.97
CA LEU A 89 -22.87 -4.29 5.64
C LEU A 89 -23.62 -5.57 5.27
N ARG A 90 -24.26 -5.59 4.11
CA ARG A 90 -24.91 -6.78 3.54
C ARG A 90 -24.43 -7.02 2.13
N TYR A 91 -23.87 -8.20 1.89
CA TYR A 91 -23.30 -8.55 0.59
C TYR A 91 -23.14 -10.06 0.45
N THR A 92 -22.88 -10.51 -0.77
CA THR A 92 -22.54 -11.90 -1.06
C THR A 92 -21.06 -11.98 -1.38
N ALA A 93 -20.37 -12.96 -0.78
CA ALA A 93 -18.96 -13.22 -1.04
C ALA A 93 -18.73 -14.72 -1.26
N THR A 94 -17.83 -15.05 -2.18
CA THR A 94 -17.43 -16.44 -2.42
C THR A 94 -16.11 -16.70 -1.70
N PRO A 95 -16.07 -17.57 -0.67
CA PRO A 95 -14.83 -17.93 0.00
C PRO A 95 -13.84 -18.54 -1.00
N ALA A 96 -12.55 -18.21 -0.93
CA ALA A 96 -11.56 -18.73 -1.89
C ALA A 96 -11.36 -20.26 -1.82
N THR A 97 -11.91 -20.92 -0.80
CA THR A 97 -11.88 -22.37 -0.59
C THR A 97 -13.13 -23.10 -1.09
N SER A 98 -14.16 -22.36 -1.54
CA SER A 98 -15.44 -22.90 -2.00
C SER A 98 -15.89 -22.19 -3.28
N SER A 99 -16.65 -22.85 -4.13
CA SER A 99 -17.33 -22.21 -5.26
C SER A 99 -18.70 -21.66 -4.89
N GLU A 100 -19.21 -21.98 -3.71
CA GLU A 100 -20.54 -21.56 -3.26
C GLU A 100 -20.49 -20.16 -2.65
N PRO A 101 -21.27 -19.19 -3.17
CA PRO A 101 -21.39 -17.87 -2.56
C PRO A 101 -22.08 -17.94 -1.20
N VAL A 102 -21.68 -17.06 -0.29
CA VAL A 102 -22.23 -16.94 1.06
C VAL A 102 -22.74 -15.52 1.26
N ASP A 103 -23.96 -15.39 1.80
CA ASP A 103 -24.49 -14.11 2.22
C ASP A 103 -23.87 -13.69 3.56
N VAL A 104 -23.28 -12.50 3.57
CA VAL A 104 -22.62 -11.89 4.72
C VAL A 104 -23.45 -10.72 5.22
N ASP A 105 -23.74 -10.73 6.51
CA ASP A 105 -24.32 -9.61 7.26
C ASP A 105 -23.34 -9.28 8.40
N ASP A 106 -22.70 -8.11 8.31
CA ASP A 106 -21.66 -7.67 9.24
C ASP A 106 -22.00 -6.31 9.84
N GLU A 107 -21.60 -6.08 11.10
CA GLU A 107 -21.75 -4.79 11.75
C GLU A 107 -20.39 -4.21 12.12
N ILE A 108 -20.08 -3.06 11.54
CA ILE A 108 -18.83 -2.32 11.76
C ILE A 108 -19.12 -1.17 12.71
N VAL A 109 -18.36 -1.06 13.79
CA VAL A 109 -18.45 0.10 14.70
C VAL A 109 -17.71 1.27 14.07
N VAL A 110 -18.33 2.45 14.11
CA VAL A 110 -17.77 3.72 13.67
C VAL A 110 -17.43 4.56 14.91
N THR A 111 -16.26 5.17 14.90
CA THR A 111 -15.79 6.13 15.90
C THR A 111 -15.33 7.39 15.21
N TYR A 112 -15.23 8.49 15.95
CA TYR A 112 -14.92 9.79 15.37
C TYR A 112 -13.69 10.41 16.03
N THR A 113 -13.05 11.34 15.35
CA THR A 113 -12.06 12.25 15.94
C THR A 113 -12.50 13.68 15.64
N ALA A 114 -12.32 14.59 16.60
CA ALA A 114 -12.56 16.01 16.41
C ALA A 114 -11.22 16.71 16.06
N PRO A 115 -10.88 16.92 14.78
CA PRO A 115 -9.66 17.64 14.43
C PRO A 115 -9.72 19.12 14.86
N PRO A 116 -8.57 19.78 15.04
CA PRO A 116 -8.51 21.19 15.45
C PRO A 116 -9.22 22.15 14.49
N MET A 117 -9.30 21.81 13.20
CA MET A 117 -9.90 22.66 12.15
C MET A 117 -11.43 22.49 12.02
N GLY A 118 -12.10 21.86 12.99
CA GLY A 118 -13.56 21.68 12.98
C GLY A 118 -14.02 20.36 12.36
N GLY A 119 -15.31 20.07 12.52
CA GLY A 119 -15.96 18.85 12.03
C GLY A 119 -15.59 17.58 12.81
N LEU A 120 -16.07 16.44 12.30
CA LEU A 120 -15.79 15.10 12.81
C LEU A 120 -15.27 14.20 11.68
N ARG A 121 -14.18 13.47 11.96
CA ARG A 121 -13.59 12.53 11.02
C ARG A 121 -13.99 11.10 11.40
N PRO A 122 -14.72 10.35 10.55
CA PRO A 122 -15.10 8.97 10.85
C PRO A 122 -13.92 8.02 10.72
N TRP A 123 -13.98 6.95 11.52
CA TRP A 123 -13.05 5.83 11.52
C TRP A 123 -13.80 4.53 11.80
N PHE A 124 -13.37 3.44 11.18
CA PHE A 124 -13.86 2.11 11.54
C PHE A 124 -13.10 1.55 12.73
N ARG A 125 -13.79 0.80 13.60
CA ARG A 125 -13.14 -0.21 14.43
C ARG A 125 -13.14 -1.53 13.70
N CYS A 126 -11.96 -2.04 13.39
CA CYS A 126 -11.80 -3.32 12.71
C CYS A 126 -12.45 -4.44 13.56
N PRO A 127 -13.41 -5.22 13.04
CA PRO A 127 -14.06 -6.24 13.87
C PRO A 127 -13.16 -7.43 14.23
N GLY A 128 -11.98 -7.56 13.59
CA GLY A 128 -11.01 -8.63 13.89
C GLY A 128 -10.07 -8.30 15.04
N CYS A 129 -9.59 -7.05 15.13
CA CYS A 129 -8.60 -6.63 16.15
C CYS A 129 -9.02 -5.42 16.98
N SER A 130 -10.23 -4.89 16.76
CA SER A 130 -10.82 -3.72 17.42
C SER A 130 -10.05 -2.41 17.25
N SER A 131 -8.92 -2.40 16.54
CA SER A 131 -8.13 -1.20 16.26
C SER A 131 -8.88 -0.25 15.32
N ARG A 132 -8.68 1.05 15.55
CA ARG A 132 -9.22 2.12 14.70
C ARG A 132 -8.50 2.18 13.36
N ARG A 133 -9.24 2.28 12.25
CA ARG A 133 -8.72 2.28 10.87
C ARG A 133 -9.50 3.24 9.98
N GLU A 134 -8.78 3.86 9.05
CA GLU A 134 -9.38 4.69 8.01
C GLU A 134 -10.06 3.84 6.94
N GLU A 135 -9.64 2.58 6.77
CA GLU A 135 -10.05 1.72 5.67
C GLU A 135 -10.14 0.26 6.12
N LEU A 136 -11.13 -0.44 5.59
CA LEU A 136 -11.27 -1.89 5.70
C LEU A 136 -11.14 -2.52 4.32
N HIS A 137 -10.67 -3.76 4.27
CA HIS A 137 -10.39 -4.49 3.06
C HIS A 137 -11.14 -5.81 3.05
N LEU A 138 -11.56 -6.23 1.86
CA LEU A 138 -12.08 -7.55 1.55
C LEU A 138 -11.25 -8.13 0.39
N PRO A 139 -10.25 -8.98 0.68
CA PRO A 139 -9.45 -9.64 -0.34
C PRO A 139 -10.18 -10.87 -0.94
N PRO A 140 -10.63 -10.85 -2.20
CA PRO A 140 -11.42 -11.93 -2.80
C PRO A 140 -10.68 -13.28 -2.96
N TRP A 141 -9.36 -13.30 -2.85
CA TRP A 141 -8.54 -14.53 -2.94
C TRP A 141 -8.08 -15.05 -1.59
N ASP A 142 -8.51 -14.48 -0.46
CA ASP A 142 -8.01 -14.90 0.85
C ASP A 142 -8.48 -16.32 1.19
N ARG A 143 -7.52 -17.26 1.14
CA ARG A 143 -7.72 -18.69 1.38
C ARG A 143 -7.58 -19.09 2.85
N ARG A 144 -7.34 -18.13 3.75
CA ARG A 144 -7.15 -18.46 5.16
C ARG A 144 -8.46 -19.04 5.72
N PRO A 145 -8.38 -20.10 6.54
CA PRO A 145 -9.56 -20.77 7.05
C PRO A 145 -10.35 -19.87 7.99
N GLY A 146 -11.68 -20.06 8.01
CA GLY A 146 -12.60 -19.32 8.86
C GLY A 146 -13.24 -18.11 8.17
N GLU A 147 -14.00 -17.34 8.94
CA GLU A 147 -14.80 -16.23 8.40
C GLU A 147 -13.99 -14.99 8.01
N ALA A 148 -12.69 -14.95 8.36
CA ALA A 148 -11.85 -13.80 8.10
C ALA A 148 -11.73 -13.49 6.60
N GLY A 149 -11.64 -14.51 5.73
CA GLY A 149 -11.41 -14.32 4.30
C GLY A 149 -12.61 -13.76 3.50
N ILE A 150 -13.80 -13.71 4.10
CA ILE A 150 -15.03 -13.20 3.46
C ILE A 150 -15.60 -11.95 4.15
N ARG A 151 -14.95 -11.45 5.20
CA ARG A 151 -15.40 -10.29 5.97
C ARG A 151 -14.44 -9.11 5.80
N PHE A 152 -14.99 -7.89 5.78
CA PHE A 152 -14.17 -6.67 5.75
C PHE A 152 -13.35 -6.53 7.04
N ARG A 153 -12.01 -6.52 6.95
CA ARG A 153 -11.11 -6.33 8.10
C ARG A 153 -9.96 -5.39 7.74
N CYS A 154 -9.18 -4.98 8.73
CA CYS A 154 -8.02 -4.13 8.49
C CYS A 154 -6.92 -4.88 7.72
N ARG A 155 -6.01 -4.11 7.10
CA ARG A 155 -4.85 -4.67 6.39
C ARG A 155 -4.03 -5.65 7.23
N GLU A 156 -3.87 -5.41 8.53
CA GLU A 156 -3.07 -6.28 9.40
C GLU A 156 -3.78 -7.61 9.68
N CYS A 157 -5.10 -7.60 9.86
CA CYS A 157 -5.90 -8.82 9.96
C CYS A 157 -5.89 -9.61 8.64
N HIS A 158 -5.78 -8.93 7.50
CA HIS A 158 -5.60 -9.56 6.20
C HIS A 158 -4.15 -9.82 5.81
N GLU A 159 -3.20 -9.46 6.67
CA GLU A 159 -1.77 -9.49 6.38
C GLU A 159 -1.42 -8.81 5.05
N LEU A 160 -2.15 -7.77 4.61
CA LEU A 160 -1.90 -7.11 3.32
C LEU A 160 -0.66 -6.23 3.38
N GLY A 161 0.18 -6.34 2.36
CA GLY A 161 1.32 -5.47 2.14
C GLY A 161 0.95 -4.23 1.32
N TYR A 162 1.75 -3.17 1.40
CA TYR A 162 1.73 -2.13 0.39
C TYR A 162 2.56 -2.55 -0.82
N GLU A 163 2.13 -2.15 -2.02
CA GLU A 163 2.89 -2.38 -3.25
C GLU A 163 4.30 -1.79 -3.17
N THR A 164 4.43 -0.59 -2.60
CA THR A 164 5.73 0.08 -2.37
C THR A 164 6.63 -0.69 -1.39
N SER A 165 6.05 -1.46 -0.47
CA SER A 165 6.80 -2.37 0.42
C SER A 165 7.30 -3.62 -0.31
N ARG A 166 6.59 -4.09 -1.35
CA ARG A 166 7.10 -5.10 -2.30
C ARG A 166 8.23 -4.52 -3.15
N ALA A 167 8.09 -3.30 -3.65
CA ALA A 167 9.08 -2.64 -4.49
C ALA A 167 10.39 -2.32 -3.74
N SER A 168 10.30 -1.91 -2.47
CA SER A 168 11.46 -1.65 -1.62
C SER A 168 12.04 -2.91 -0.96
N GLY A 169 11.25 -3.98 -0.85
CA GLY A 169 11.66 -5.30 -0.39
C GLY A 169 12.25 -6.20 -1.48
N THR A 170 12.08 -5.88 -2.77
CA THR A 170 12.57 -6.70 -3.87
C THR A 170 14.01 -6.36 -4.22
N ASN A 171 14.89 -7.36 -4.13
CA ASN A 171 16.18 -7.59 -4.81
C ASN A 171 17.17 -6.44 -5.06
N MET A 172 16.77 -5.21 -5.40
CA MET A 172 17.68 -4.11 -5.73
C MET A 172 18.59 -3.74 -4.55
N ARG A 173 18.06 -3.60 -3.32
CA ARG A 173 18.88 -3.26 -2.15
C ARG A 173 19.82 -4.40 -1.78
N GLU A 174 19.37 -5.64 -1.90
CA GLU A 174 20.20 -6.81 -1.65
C GLU A 174 21.28 -7.01 -2.71
N ALA A 175 20.92 -6.88 -3.99
CA ALA A 175 21.85 -6.89 -5.10
C ALA A 175 22.88 -5.75 -4.97
N LEU A 176 22.45 -4.56 -4.55
CA LEU A 176 23.36 -3.45 -4.24
C LEU A 176 24.31 -3.79 -3.08
N VAL A 177 23.82 -4.46 -2.03
CA VAL A 177 24.67 -4.92 -0.91
C VAL A 177 25.64 -6.01 -1.37
N ARG A 178 25.21 -6.97 -2.18
CA ARG A 178 26.07 -8.02 -2.77
C ARG A 178 27.14 -7.40 -3.66
N PHE A 179 26.78 -6.47 -4.54
CA PHE A 179 27.71 -5.70 -5.36
C PHE A 179 28.73 -4.95 -4.51
N LYS A 180 28.28 -4.20 -3.48
CA LYS A 180 29.19 -3.48 -2.57
C LYS A 180 30.16 -4.43 -1.83
N ARG A 181 29.70 -5.61 -1.42
CA ARG A 181 30.54 -6.62 -0.76
C ARG A 181 31.54 -7.25 -1.72
N ALA A 182 31.11 -7.63 -2.92
CA ALA A 182 32.00 -8.15 -3.96
C ALA A 182 33.09 -7.13 -4.29
N PHE A 183 32.71 -5.85 -4.45
CA PHE A 183 33.63 -4.75 -4.72
C PHE A 183 34.66 -4.57 -3.59
N ALA A 184 34.19 -4.54 -2.34
CA ALA A 184 35.05 -4.44 -1.17
C ALA A 184 36.06 -5.60 -1.06
N ARG A 185 35.69 -6.82 -1.47
CA ARG A 185 36.62 -7.97 -1.51
C ARG A 185 37.69 -7.81 -2.59
N ALA A 186 37.31 -7.27 -3.75
CA ALA A 186 38.17 -7.12 -4.90
C ALA A 186 39.14 -5.93 -4.79
N ASP A 187 38.74 -4.85 -4.11
CA ASP A 187 39.47 -3.57 -4.07
C ASP A 187 40.55 -3.48 -2.97
N ALA A 188 41.75 -3.05 -3.35
CA ALA A 188 42.91 -2.84 -2.46
C ALA A 188 42.66 -1.84 -1.34
N GLN A 189 41.83 -0.83 -1.60
CA GLN A 189 41.61 0.30 -0.72
C GLN A 189 40.23 0.25 -0.06
N ASN A 190 39.48 -0.84 -0.27
CA ASN A 190 38.11 -1.02 0.23
C ASN A 190 37.21 0.20 -0.11
N ARG A 191 37.40 0.77 -1.30
CA ARG A 191 36.66 1.95 -1.75
C ARG A 191 35.20 1.59 -1.95
N ARG A 192 34.32 2.57 -1.75
CA ARG A 192 32.89 2.39 -1.98
C ARG A 192 32.58 2.58 -3.46
N PRO A 193 31.92 1.61 -4.12
CA PRO A 193 31.49 1.80 -5.50
C PRO A 193 30.34 2.81 -5.53
N HIS A 194 30.43 3.78 -6.45
CA HIS A 194 29.35 4.73 -6.72
C HIS A 194 28.51 4.24 -7.91
N PRO A 195 27.16 4.23 -7.82
CA PRO A 195 26.25 3.81 -8.90
C PRO A 195 26.59 4.37 -10.29
N ASN A 196 26.88 5.67 -10.34
CA ASN A 196 27.05 6.43 -11.58
C ASN A 196 28.51 6.58 -12.03
N HIS A 197 29.48 6.12 -11.22
CA HIS A 197 30.90 6.21 -11.55
C HIS A 197 31.57 4.89 -11.20
N VAL A 198 31.59 4.00 -12.19
CA VAL A 198 32.18 2.67 -12.04
C VAL A 198 33.69 2.79 -12.16
N ARG A 199 34.37 2.97 -11.01
CA ARG A 199 35.80 2.71 -10.93
C ARG A 199 36.00 1.20 -10.82
N SER A 200 36.94 0.65 -11.59
CA SER A 200 37.33 -0.75 -11.45
C SER A 200 38.02 -0.97 -10.09
N PRO A 201 37.79 -2.11 -9.41
CA PRO A 201 38.52 -2.45 -8.20
C PRO A 201 40.02 -2.57 -8.50
N GLU A 202 40.87 -2.08 -7.60
CA GLU A 202 42.32 -2.24 -7.71
C GLU A 202 42.78 -3.52 -7.00
N ARG A 203 43.75 -4.24 -7.57
CA ARG A 203 44.30 -5.45 -6.95
C ARG A 203 45.04 -5.14 -5.65
N PRO A 204 44.75 -5.81 -4.52
CA PRO A 204 45.56 -5.68 -3.32
C PRO A 204 46.97 -6.26 -3.54
N SER A 205 47.97 -5.60 -2.93
CA SER A 205 49.34 -6.10 -2.96
C SER A 205 49.44 -7.51 -2.36
N GLY A 206 50.24 -8.38 -2.98
CA GLY A 206 50.44 -9.77 -2.55
C GLY A 206 49.33 -10.76 -2.94
N ARG A 207 48.25 -10.33 -3.59
CA ARG A 207 47.21 -11.23 -4.11
C ARG A 207 47.61 -11.79 -5.48
N HIS A 208 47.45 -13.10 -5.68
CA HIS A 208 47.69 -13.74 -6.98
C HIS A 208 46.76 -13.17 -8.06
N GLU A 209 47.26 -13.06 -9.30
CA GLU A 209 46.53 -12.46 -10.42
C GLU A 209 45.24 -13.24 -10.73
N SER A 210 45.32 -14.57 -10.84
CA SER A 210 44.15 -15.40 -11.10
C SER A 210 43.05 -15.27 -10.03
N THR A 211 43.43 -15.20 -8.75
CA THR A 211 42.45 -14.98 -7.66
C THR A 211 41.81 -13.60 -7.74
N HIS A 212 42.55 -12.60 -8.24
CA HIS A 212 41.95 -11.29 -8.45
C HIS A 212 40.97 -11.29 -9.63
N GLU A 213 41.28 -11.98 -10.71
CA GLU A 213 40.39 -12.13 -11.86
C GLU A 213 39.06 -12.81 -11.48
N GLU A 214 39.10 -13.85 -10.65
CA GLU A 214 37.89 -14.49 -10.09
C GLU A 214 37.04 -13.49 -9.30
N LEU A 215 37.65 -12.65 -8.46
CA LEU A 215 36.95 -11.61 -7.71
C LEU A 215 36.39 -10.50 -8.62
N LEU A 216 37.03 -10.22 -9.77
CA LEU A 216 36.50 -9.30 -10.76
C LEU A 216 35.27 -9.88 -11.48
N GLU A 217 35.24 -11.19 -11.71
CA GLU A 217 34.04 -11.88 -12.23
C GLU A 217 32.89 -11.79 -11.23
N ASP A 218 33.14 -12.07 -9.94
CA ASP A 218 32.17 -11.90 -8.85
C ASP A 218 31.58 -10.47 -8.84
N VAL A 219 32.43 -9.45 -9.00
CA VAL A 219 32.01 -8.04 -9.06
C VAL A 219 31.15 -7.78 -10.29
N ARG A 220 31.53 -8.30 -11.45
CA ARG A 220 30.77 -8.16 -12.71
C ARG A 220 29.41 -8.82 -12.63
N GLN A 221 29.33 -10.04 -12.09
CA GLN A 221 28.08 -10.76 -11.89
C GLN A 221 27.16 -10.01 -10.92
N ALA A 222 27.67 -9.62 -9.75
CA ALA A 222 26.87 -8.89 -8.77
C ALA A 222 26.42 -7.50 -9.27
N ARG A 223 27.23 -6.86 -10.12
CA ARG A 223 26.87 -5.62 -10.81
C ARG A 223 25.72 -5.85 -11.80
N ALA A 224 25.82 -6.87 -12.66
CA ALA A 224 24.78 -7.21 -13.62
C ALA A 224 23.44 -7.55 -12.93
N GLU A 225 23.48 -8.27 -11.81
CA GLU A 225 22.28 -8.54 -10.98
C GLU A 225 21.66 -7.25 -10.43
N TRP A 226 22.48 -6.32 -9.95
CA TRP A 226 22.00 -5.02 -9.46
C TRP A 226 21.44 -4.16 -10.60
N ASP A 227 22.13 -4.04 -11.73
CA ASP A 227 21.66 -3.29 -12.90
C ASP A 227 20.34 -3.87 -13.43
N ALA A 228 20.22 -5.20 -13.54
CA ALA A 228 18.98 -5.86 -13.94
C ALA A 228 17.83 -5.61 -12.94
N SER A 229 18.13 -5.60 -11.63
CA SER A 229 17.16 -5.25 -10.60
C SER A 229 16.76 -3.77 -10.64
N TYR A 230 17.71 -2.89 -10.96
CA TYR A 230 17.51 -1.46 -11.09
C TYR A 230 16.64 -1.12 -12.30
N HIS A 231 16.96 -1.66 -13.48
CA HIS A 231 16.18 -1.48 -14.70
C HIS A 231 14.78 -2.09 -14.59
N ARG A 232 14.62 -3.27 -13.98
CA ARG A 232 13.28 -3.83 -13.69
C ARG A 232 12.48 -2.94 -12.73
N GLY A 233 13.16 -2.27 -11.80
CA GLY A 233 12.54 -1.28 -10.92
C GLY A 233 12.06 -0.06 -11.70
N LEU A 234 12.92 0.54 -12.53
CA LEU A 234 12.60 1.70 -13.36
C LEU A 234 11.53 1.41 -14.41
N ALA A 235 11.52 0.23 -15.03
CA ALA A 235 10.54 -0.14 -16.04
C ALA A 235 9.09 -0.02 -15.53
N ARG A 236 8.86 -0.21 -14.22
CA ARG A 236 7.53 -0.03 -13.60
C ARG A 236 7.09 1.44 -13.48
N TYR A 237 8.03 2.37 -13.51
CA TYR A 237 7.75 3.81 -13.47
C TYR A 237 7.71 4.44 -14.88
N THR A 238 8.09 3.68 -15.91
CA THR A 238 8.12 4.13 -17.30
C THR A 238 7.03 3.48 -18.15
N ASP A 239 6.23 2.56 -17.60
CA ASP A 239 5.11 1.90 -18.31
C ASP A 239 3.79 2.71 -18.24
N ASP A 240 3.82 3.91 -17.64
CA ASP A 240 2.78 4.92 -17.87
C ASP A 240 2.95 5.47 -19.29
N THR A 241 2.26 4.82 -20.22
CA THR A 241 2.02 5.20 -21.62
C THR A 241 1.16 6.47 -21.73
N HIS A 242 1.41 7.46 -20.87
CA HIS A 242 0.81 8.80 -20.90
C HIS A 242 1.85 9.92 -21.07
N PHE A 243 3.12 9.60 -21.32
CA PHE A 243 4.14 10.63 -21.58
C PHE A 243 4.29 11.03 -23.05
N ASP A 244 3.81 10.20 -24.00
CA ASP A 244 3.96 10.48 -25.44
C ASP A 244 2.90 11.44 -26.00
N GLU A 245 1.70 11.57 -25.40
CA GLU A 245 0.69 12.53 -25.88
C GLU A 245 0.98 13.99 -25.48
N ASP A 246 1.70 14.21 -24.37
CA ASP A 246 1.96 15.57 -23.88
C ASP A 246 3.20 16.21 -24.53
N LEU A 247 4.18 15.40 -24.99
CA LEU A 247 5.34 15.92 -25.71
C LEU A 247 5.02 16.40 -27.13
N SER A 248 4.06 15.78 -27.82
CA SER A 248 3.59 16.28 -29.13
C SER A 248 2.89 17.64 -29.01
N ARG A 249 2.41 18.02 -27.83
CA ARG A 249 1.79 19.33 -27.59
C ARG A 249 2.81 20.46 -27.43
N PHE A 250 4.06 20.11 -27.09
CA PHE A 250 5.16 21.07 -26.97
C PHE A 250 5.95 21.26 -28.27
N GLU A 251 5.89 20.32 -29.20
CA GLU A 251 6.54 20.47 -30.52
C GLU A 251 5.84 21.49 -31.44
N ASP A 252 4.56 21.78 -31.17
CA ASP A 252 3.77 22.81 -31.87
C ASP A 252 3.77 24.18 -31.16
N ALA A 253 4.47 24.33 -30.04
CA ALA A 253 4.52 25.59 -29.32
C ALA A 253 5.49 26.57 -30.00
N ASP A 254 4.95 27.65 -30.57
CA ASP A 254 5.70 28.72 -31.23
C ASP A 254 6.73 29.34 -30.27
N PRO A 255 8.05 29.24 -30.57
CA PRO A 255 9.11 29.76 -29.71
C PRO A 255 9.08 31.29 -29.56
N GLU A 256 8.34 32.04 -30.38
CA GLU A 256 8.21 33.49 -30.25
C GLU A 256 7.31 33.93 -29.07
N MET A 257 6.51 33.04 -28.48
CA MET A 257 5.67 33.38 -27.32
C MET A 257 6.44 33.64 -26.01
N PHE A 258 7.74 33.34 -25.95
CA PHE A 258 8.54 33.46 -24.73
C PHE A 258 9.53 34.64 -24.73
N LEU A 259 9.49 35.51 -25.75
CA LEU A 259 10.48 36.59 -25.93
C LEU A 259 9.92 38.02 -26.03
N GLU A 260 8.71 38.30 -25.54
CA GLU A 260 8.28 39.68 -25.31
C GLU A 260 8.11 39.96 -23.81
N SER A 261 9.09 40.65 -23.24
CA SER A 261 9.04 41.35 -21.96
C SER A 261 9.81 42.65 -22.07
#